data_AF-T0ZNS0-F1
#
_entry.id   AF-T0ZNS0-F1
#
_cell.length_a   1.000
_cell.length_b   1.000
_cell.length_c   1.000
_cell.angle_alpha   90.00
_cell.angle_beta   90.00
_cell.angle_gamma   90.00
#
_symmetry.space_group_name_H-M   'P 1'
#
loop_
_entity.id
_entity.type
_entity.pdbx_description
1 polymer ?
#
loop_
_entity_poly.entity_id
_entity_poly.type
_entity_poly.pdbx_seq_one_letter_code
_entity_poly.pdbx_strand_id
1 'polypeptide(L)'
;MQLRAIPAFADNYIWMLSDDDGNALIVDPGAATPVEAALSAQRLRLRTILITHHHADHIGGLQALAARHHPVVYAPDDARISGDWQRVSHGNTLTLAAPALSAAVLALPGHTRSHVAYHL
;
A
#
# COMPACT_ATOMS: atom_id res chain seq x y z
N MET A 1 12.43 -8.17 9.20
CA MET A 1 11.67 -7.55 8.09
C MET A 1 12.13 -8.11 6.76
N GLN A 2 11.22 -8.39 5.84
CA GLN A 2 11.52 -8.90 4.49
C GLN A 2 10.75 -8.11 3.44
N LEU A 3 11.47 -7.56 2.46
CA LEU A 3 10.88 -6.86 1.31
C LEU A 3 10.78 -7.82 0.13
N ARG A 4 9.61 -7.88 -0.51
CA ARG A 4 9.34 -8.71 -1.66
C ARG A 4 8.61 -7.92 -2.75
N ALA A 5 9.06 -8.09 -3.98
CA ALA A 5 8.32 -7.65 -5.15
C ALA A 5 7.31 -8.75 -5.56
N ILE A 6 6.04 -8.38 -5.71
CA ILE A 6 4.98 -9.23 -6.25
C ILE A 6 4.69 -8.73 -7.67
N PRO A 7 5.04 -9.49 -8.72
CA PRO A 7 4.72 -9.11 -10.09
C PRO A 7 3.19 -9.01 -10.29
N ALA A 8 2.77 -7.97 -11.01
CA ALA A 8 1.39 -7.78 -11.43
C ALA A 8 1.35 -7.22 -12.87
N PHE A 9 0.28 -7.54 -13.59
CA PHE A 9 0.11 -7.15 -15.00
C PHE A 9 1.31 -7.58 -15.86
N ALA A 10 1.79 -6.71 -16.75
CA ALA A 10 2.94 -6.99 -17.60
C ALA A 10 4.27 -6.60 -16.94
N ASP A 11 4.29 -5.52 -16.17
CA ASP A 11 5.51 -4.84 -15.72
C ASP A 11 5.39 -4.11 -14.37
N ASN A 12 4.23 -4.16 -13.71
CA ASN A 12 4.06 -3.56 -12.38
C ASN A 12 4.64 -4.45 -11.27
N TYR A 13 5.11 -3.80 -10.22
CA TYR A 13 5.43 -4.44 -8.95
C TYR A 13 4.54 -3.91 -7.84
N ILE A 14 3.87 -4.83 -7.15
CA ILE A 14 3.24 -4.57 -5.85
C ILE A 14 4.29 -4.91 -4.79
N TRP A 15 4.65 -3.96 -3.93
CA TRP A 15 5.63 -4.22 -2.90
C TRP A 15 4.97 -4.76 -1.64
N MET A 16 5.56 -5.80 -1.06
CA MET A 16 5.17 -6.34 0.23
C MET A 16 6.34 -6.27 1.20
N LEU A 17 6.12 -5.64 2.35
CA LEU A 17 7.04 -5.67 3.48
C LEU A 17 6.39 -6.48 4.61
N SER A 18 7.08 -7.49 5.13
CA SER A 18 6.58 -8.31 6.25
C SER A 18 7.55 -8.37 7.43
N ASP A 19 7.01 -8.64 8.61
CA ASP A 19 7.76 -8.93 9.83
C ASP A 19 7.72 -10.43 10.20
N ASP A 20 8.46 -10.79 11.24
CA ASP A 20 8.55 -12.18 11.71
C ASP A 20 7.30 -12.59 12.53
N ASP A 21 6.45 -11.62 12.91
CA ASP A 21 5.18 -11.81 13.62
C ASP A 21 3.99 -12.06 12.66
N GLY A 22 4.28 -12.22 11.37
CA GLY A 22 3.31 -12.53 10.33
C GLY A 22 2.40 -11.36 9.97
N ASN A 23 2.88 -10.13 10.07
CA ASN A 23 2.18 -8.94 9.59
C ASN A 23 2.78 -8.47 8.27
N ALA A 24 1.93 -7.89 7.41
CA ALA A 24 2.31 -7.40 6.11
C ALA A 24 1.79 -5.98 5.85
N LEU A 25 2.63 -5.21 5.17
CA LEU A 25 2.32 -3.94 4.53
C LEU A 25 2.38 -4.14 3.02
N ILE A 26 1.41 -3.60 2.30
CA ILE A 26 1.36 -3.63 0.83
C ILE A 26 1.43 -2.21 0.29
N VAL A 27 2.21 -1.99 -0.77
CA VAL A 27 2.27 -0.73 -1.52
C VAL A 27 1.65 -0.94 -2.90
N ASP A 28 0.72 -0.08 -3.27
CA ASP A 28 0.08 0.00 -4.59
C ASP A 28 -0.48 -1.34 -5.12
N PRO A 29 -1.48 -1.93 -4.44
CA PRO A 29 -2.10 -3.16 -4.90
C PRO A 29 -3.00 -2.93 -6.12
N GLY A 30 -2.40 -2.85 -7.31
CA GLY A 30 -3.12 -2.78 -8.58
C GLY A 30 -4.05 -3.95 -8.84
N ALA A 31 -3.70 -5.13 -8.33
CA ALA A 31 -4.50 -6.35 -8.43
C ALA A 31 -4.52 -7.10 -7.09
N ALA A 32 -5.71 -7.53 -6.64
CA ALA A 32 -5.87 -8.21 -5.35
C ALA A 32 -5.37 -9.65 -5.38
N THR A 33 -5.61 -10.39 -6.47
CA THR A 33 -5.28 -11.82 -6.59
C THR A 33 -3.82 -12.17 -6.28
N PRO A 34 -2.80 -11.50 -6.87
CA PRO A 34 -1.41 -11.81 -6.55
C PRO A 34 -1.02 -11.47 -5.10
N VAL A 35 -1.65 -10.44 -4.51
CA VAL A 35 -1.47 -10.10 -3.09
C VAL A 35 -2.04 -11.19 -2.18
N GLU A 36 -3.27 -11.64 -2.44
CA GLU A 36 -3.90 -12.75 -1.70
C GLU A 36 -3.05 -14.02 -1.74
N ALA A 37 -2.52 -14.38 -2.92
CA ALA A 37 -1.67 -15.54 -3.07
C ALA A 37 -0.37 -15.40 -2.24
N ALA A 38 0.25 -14.21 -2.24
CA ALA A 38 1.45 -13.96 -1.46
C ALA A 38 1.20 -14.00 0.06
N LEU A 39 0.12 -13.38 0.52
CA LEU A 39 -0.29 -13.41 1.94
C LEU A 39 -0.58 -14.85 2.39
N SER A 40 -1.32 -15.61 1.58
CA SER A 40 -1.69 -17.00 1.91
C SER A 40 -0.48 -17.93 1.98
N ALA A 41 0.45 -17.82 1.03
CA ALA A 41 1.65 -18.67 0.97
C ALA A 41 2.52 -18.57 2.23
N GLN A 42 2.54 -17.41 2.88
CA GLN A 42 3.34 -17.14 4.08
C GLN A 42 2.48 -16.98 5.35
N ARG A 43 1.16 -17.22 5.26
CA ARG A 43 0.19 -17.04 6.36
C ARG A 43 0.27 -15.65 7.01
N LEU A 44 0.48 -14.62 6.19
CA LEU A 44 0.61 -13.23 6.65
C LEU A 44 -0.76 -12.57 6.81
N ARG A 45 -0.81 -11.59 7.71
CA ARG A 45 -1.97 -10.72 7.95
C ARG A 45 -1.70 -9.35 7.35
N LEU A 46 -2.54 -8.92 6.42
CA LEU A 46 -2.45 -7.57 5.87
C LEU A 46 -2.89 -6.54 6.92
N ARG A 47 -1.98 -5.63 7.28
CA ARG A 47 -2.22 -4.60 8.31
C ARG A 47 -2.32 -3.21 7.74
N THR A 48 -1.51 -2.92 6.73
CA THR A 48 -1.41 -1.58 6.14
C THR A 48 -1.37 -1.66 4.62
N ILE A 49 -2.05 -0.73 3.96
CA ILE A 49 -1.86 -0.44 2.53
C ILE A 49 -1.38 1.00 2.38
N LEU A 50 -0.35 1.21 1.57
CA LEU A 50 0.14 2.52 1.16
C LEU A 50 -0.15 2.73 -0.33
N ILE A 51 -0.75 3.87 -0.68
CA ILE A 51 -1.08 4.23 -2.06
C ILE A 51 -0.26 5.46 -2.47
N THR A 52 0.47 5.36 -3.57
CA THR A 52 1.29 6.46 -4.08
C THR A 52 0.49 7.45 -4.92
N HIS A 53 -0.41 6.95 -5.77
CA HIS A 53 -1.26 7.74 -6.64
C HIS A 53 -2.48 6.95 -7.15
N HIS A 54 -3.33 7.60 -7.96
CA HIS A 54 -4.69 7.12 -8.26
C HIS A 54 -4.82 6.23 -9.51
N HIS A 55 -3.73 5.90 -10.22
CA HIS A 55 -3.88 5.09 -11.44
C HIS A 55 -4.36 3.67 -11.11
N ALA A 56 -5.13 3.09 -12.03
CA ALA A 56 -5.87 1.84 -11.81
C ALA A 56 -4.93 0.65 -11.54
N ASP A 57 -3.75 0.63 -12.16
CA ASP A 57 -2.71 -0.35 -11.95
C ASP A 57 -1.99 -0.23 -10.60
N HIS A 58 -2.32 0.80 -9.79
CA HIS A 58 -1.86 0.96 -8.41
C HIS A 58 -2.99 0.79 -7.37
N ILE A 59 -4.25 1.07 -7.74
CA ILE A 59 -5.39 1.04 -6.80
C ILE A 59 -6.45 -0.03 -7.11
N GLY A 60 -6.34 -0.76 -8.22
CA GLY A 60 -7.40 -1.64 -8.72
C GLY A 60 -7.79 -2.78 -7.79
N GLY A 61 -6.87 -3.25 -6.95
CA GLY A 61 -7.10 -4.27 -5.93
C GLY A 61 -7.48 -3.72 -4.55
N LEU A 62 -7.42 -2.39 -4.35
CA LEU A 62 -7.55 -1.77 -3.03
C LEU A 62 -8.87 -2.11 -2.34
N GLN A 63 -10.01 -1.90 -3.00
CA GLN A 63 -11.33 -2.11 -2.41
C GLN A 63 -11.56 -3.57 -1.98
N ALA A 64 -11.15 -4.53 -2.81
CA ALA A 64 -11.29 -5.94 -2.52
C ALA A 64 -10.43 -6.37 -1.31
N LEU A 65 -9.18 -5.90 -1.25
CA LEU A 65 -8.28 -6.18 -0.12
C LEU A 65 -8.77 -5.49 1.17
N ALA A 66 -9.25 -4.25 1.06
CA ALA A 66 -9.77 -3.50 2.21
C ALA A 66 -11.03 -4.16 2.79
N ALA A 67 -11.95 -4.60 1.94
CA ALA A 67 -13.17 -5.29 2.35
C ALA A 67 -12.90 -6.63 3.04
N ARG A 68 -11.82 -7.32 2.67
CA ARG A 68 -11.49 -8.66 3.16
C ARG A 68 -10.62 -8.67 4.42
N HIS A 69 -9.65 -7.75 4.51
CA HIS A 69 -8.64 -7.76 5.59
C HIS A 69 -8.77 -6.60 6.57
N HIS A 70 -9.57 -5.58 6.24
CA HIS A 70 -9.73 -4.36 7.04
C HIS A 70 -8.39 -3.72 7.49
N PRO A 71 -7.41 -3.51 6.59
CA PRO A 71 -6.16 -2.84 6.93
C PRO A 71 -6.38 -1.34 7.13
N VAL A 72 -5.40 -0.68 7.75
CA VAL A 72 -5.29 0.78 7.69
C VAL A 72 -4.78 1.17 6.30
N VAL A 73 -5.49 2.05 5.60
CA VAL A 73 -5.11 2.52 4.27
C VAL A 73 -4.67 3.97 4.35
N TYR A 74 -3.46 4.25 3.84
CA TYR A 74 -2.95 5.61 3.65
C TYR A 74 -2.90 5.93 2.16
N ALA A 75 -3.41 7.09 1.77
CA ALA A 75 -3.47 7.52 0.38
C ALA A 75 -3.36 9.05 0.28
N PRO A 76 -2.86 9.60 -0.84
CA PRO A 76 -2.92 11.03 -1.07
C PRO A 76 -4.36 11.54 -1.12
N ASP A 77 -4.52 12.84 -0.92
CA ASP A 77 -5.80 13.52 -1.10
C ASP A 77 -6.12 13.65 -2.60
N ASP A 78 -6.82 12.65 -3.13
CA ASP A 78 -7.29 12.58 -4.50
C ASP A 78 -8.65 11.87 -4.54
N ALA A 79 -9.67 12.58 -5.02
CA ALA A 79 -11.04 12.08 -5.09
C ALA A 79 -11.20 10.82 -5.97
N ARG A 80 -10.24 10.55 -6.87
CA ARG A 80 -10.23 9.33 -7.69
C ARG A 80 -9.85 8.08 -6.89
N ILE A 81 -9.20 8.24 -5.73
CA ILE A 81 -8.99 7.17 -4.76
C ILE A 81 -10.22 7.14 -3.84
N SER A 82 -11.27 6.47 -4.33
CA SER A 82 -12.56 6.39 -3.63
C SER A 82 -12.45 5.60 -2.33
N GLY A 83 -13.19 6.02 -1.31
CA GLY A 83 -13.22 5.41 0.02
C GLY A 83 -12.77 6.35 1.13
N ASP A 84 -13.07 5.97 2.37
CA ASP A 84 -12.69 6.70 3.57
C ASP A 84 -11.35 6.16 4.09
N TRP A 85 -10.26 6.78 3.62
CA TRP A 85 -8.88 6.38 3.90
C TRP A 85 -8.16 7.50 4.66
N GLN A 86 -7.08 7.14 5.35
CA GLN A 86 -6.21 8.11 6.00
C GLN A 86 -5.50 8.94 4.92
N ARG A 87 -5.91 10.20 4.77
CA ARG A 87 -5.34 11.11 3.78
C ARG A 87 -3.99 11.62 4.25
N VAL A 88 -3.00 11.53 3.37
CA VAL A 88 -1.63 11.95 3.65
C VAL A 88 -1.16 13.02 2.67
N SER A 89 -0.25 13.86 3.14
CA SER A 89 0.40 14.92 2.39
C SER A 89 1.84 15.11 2.84
N HIS A 90 2.58 15.99 2.14
CA HIS A 90 3.99 16.26 2.43
C HIS A 90 4.24 16.61 3.90
N GLY A 91 5.30 16.04 4.47
CA GLY A 91 5.71 16.31 5.85
C GLY A 91 4.93 15.53 6.89
N ASN A 92 3.92 14.73 6.51
CA ASN A 92 3.35 13.75 7.42
C ASN A 92 4.37 12.66 7.75
N THR A 93 4.33 12.17 8.99
CA THR A 93 5.07 10.99 9.43
C THR A 93 4.07 9.94 9.87
N LEU A 94 4.14 8.75 9.27
CA LEU A 94 3.30 7.62 9.62
C LEU A 94 4.02 6.75 10.62
N THR A 95 3.37 6.46 11.75
CA THR A 95 3.84 5.45 12.71
C THR A 95 2.99 4.21 12.52
N LEU A 96 3.58 3.16 11.95
CA LEU A 96 2.90 1.91 11.68
C LEU A 96 3.19 0.93 12.82
N ALA A 97 2.15 0.24 13.29
CA ALA A 97 2.28 -0.67 14.43
C ALA A 97 2.82 -2.06 14.04
N ALA A 98 2.51 -2.53 12.84
CA ALA A 98 2.78 -3.91 12.43
C ALA A 98 2.75 -4.04 10.88
N PRO A 99 3.89 -4.26 10.19
CA PRO A 99 5.24 -4.18 10.71
C PRO A 99 5.53 -2.83 11.36
N ALA A 100 6.24 -2.84 12.50
CA ALA A 100 6.54 -1.62 13.26
C ALA A 100 7.61 -0.78 12.55
N LEU A 101 7.24 0.41 12.06
CA LEU A 101 8.16 1.34 11.38
C LEU A 101 7.62 2.77 11.36
N SER A 102 8.49 3.70 10.97
CA SER A 102 8.13 5.10 10.69
C SER A 102 8.33 5.40 9.20
N ALA A 103 7.41 6.13 8.59
CA ALA A 103 7.51 6.52 7.18
C ALA A 103 7.29 8.02 7.01
N ALA A 104 8.23 8.72 6.36
CA ALA A 104 8.02 10.11 5.96
C ALA A 104 7.27 10.17 4.63
N VAL A 105 6.28 11.06 4.53
CA VAL A 105 5.49 11.29 3.31
C VAL A 105 6.07 12.47 2.53
N LEU A 106 6.46 12.23 1.29
CA LEU A 106 7.04 13.22 0.39
C LEU A 106 6.07 13.47 -0.78
N ALA A 107 5.60 14.69 -0.97
CA ALA A 107 4.86 15.02 -2.19
C ALA A 107 5.83 15.10 -3.36
N LEU A 108 5.51 14.39 -4.43
CA LEU A 108 6.30 14.31 -5.66
C LEU A 108 5.42 14.58 -6.88
N PRO A 109 4.84 15.79 -7.01
CA PRO A 109 3.98 16.11 -8.14
C PRO A 109 4.77 15.98 -9.44
N GLY A 110 4.17 15.33 -10.43
CA GLY A 110 4.82 15.03 -11.71
C GLY A 110 3.91 14.14 -12.53
N HIS A 111 4.17 12.82 -12.49
CA HIS A 111 3.32 11.80 -13.12
C HIS A 111 1.83 12.00 -12.81
N THR A 112 1.51 12.29 -11.55
CA THR A 112 0.23 12.88 -11.16
C THR A 112 0.45 14.06 -10.22
N ARG A 113 -0.54 14.95 -10.13
CA ARG A 113 -0.47 16.15 -9.27
C ARG A 113 -0.48 15.83 -7.77
N SER A 114 -1.09 14.71 -7.40
CA SER A 114 -1.29 14.26 -6.02
C SER A 114 -0.30 13.17 -5.61
N HIS A 115 0.65 12.80 -6.48
CA HIS A 115 1.57 11.69 -6.21
C HIS A 115 2.40 11.94 -4.94
N VAL A 116 2.51 10.90 -4.12
CA VAL A 116 3.38 10.89 -2.93
C VAL A 116 4.34 9.70 -2.97
N ALA A 117 5.45 9.82 -2.26
CA ALA A 117 6.32 8.70 -1.91
C ALA A 117 6.37 8.53 -0.39
N TYR A 118 6.65 7.30 0.02
CA TYR A 118 6.87 6.91 1.41
C TYR A 118 8.35 6.56 1.58
N HIS A 119 9.05 7.31 2.42
CA HIS A 119 10.44 7.04 2.78
C HIS A 119 10.48 6.36 4.15
N LEU A 120 10.82 5.07 4.14
CA LEU A 120 10.84 4.15 5.28
C LEU A 120 12.24 4.09 5.92
#